data_AF-A0A4U5QVF0-F1
#
_entry.id   AF-A0A4U5QVF0-F1
#
_cell.length_a   1.000
_cell.length_b   1.000
_cell.length_c   1.000
_cell.angle_alpha   90.00
_cell.angle_beta   90.00
_cell.angle_gamma   90.00
#
_symmetry.space_group_name_H-M   'P 1'
#
loop_
_entity.id
_entity.type
_entity.pdbx_description
1 polymer ?
#
loop_
_entity_poly.entity_id
_entity_poly.type
_entity_poly.pdbx_seq_one_letter_code
_entity_poly.pdbx_strand_id
1 'polypeptide(L)'
;MTSLCGFLLFGDSTLDDMLANFDTDLGVPYSSLLNDIVCISYALHLMLVFHVIFHPLRLNLGGLLFPSATPLVSDNDRFSLIITALISLIFLGANFIPNIWVAFQFTGATSAACLGFIFLAAIALRDPHFAAAKKDKVMYVLVIFLALFSSLVAIYSDACALFRRNPSPRA
;
A
#
# COMPACT_ATOMS: atom_id res chain seq x y z
N MET A 1 12.27 15.08 5.68
CA MET A 1 12.21 16.56 5.84
C MET A 1 10.84 16.96 6.38
N THR A 2 9.73 16.60 5.72
CA THR A 2 8.37 16.85 6.23
C THR A 2 8.03 16.09 7.52
N SER A 3 8.44 14.83 7.67
CA SER A 3 8.23 14.04 8.90
C SER A 3 8.94 14.62 10.13
N LEU A 4 10.12 15.21 9.94
CA LEU A 4 10.87 15.86 11.02
C LEU A 4 10.12 17.11 11.52
N CYS A 5 9.62 17.94 10.60
CA CYS A 5 8.81 19.10 10.98
C CYS A 5 7.51 18.69 11.67
N GLY A 6 6.83 17.63 11.19
CA GLY A 6 5.65 17.07 11.85
C GLY A 6 5.94 16.59 13.27
N PHE A 7 7.05 15.85 13.45
CA PHE A 7 7.48 15.41 14.78
C PHE A 7 7.88 16.58 15.70
N LEU A 8 8.51 17.64 15.19
CA LEU A 8 8.81 18.82 16.00
C LEU A 8 7.56 19.62 16.41
N LEU A 9 6.49 19.55 15.61
CA LEU A 9 5.22 20.23 15.87
C LEU A 9 4.33 19.47 16.87
N PHE A 10 4.22 18.15 16.73
CA PHE A 10 3.27 17.35 17.50
C PHE A 10 3.93 16.31 18.42
N GLY A 11 5.23 16.06 18.27
CA GLY A 11 5.98 15.07 19.04
C GLY A 11 5.33 13.69 18.97
N ASP A 12 5.19 13.08 20.15
CA ASP A 12 4.56 11.78 20.34
C ASP A 12 3.04 11.77 20.11
N SER A 13 2.40 12.95 19.92
CA SER A 13 0.95 13.06 19.67
C SER A 13 0.59 13.06 18.17
N THR A 14 1.55 12.79 17.29
CA THR A 14 1.31 12.76 15.84
C THR A 14 0.37 11.60 15.46
N LEU A 15 -0.84 11.92 14.99
CA LEU A 15 -1.78 10.92 14.45
C LEU A 15 -1.25 10.22 13.20
N ASP A 16 -1.73 8.99 12.97
CA ASP A 16 -1.36 8.15 11.83
C ASP A 16 -1.73 8.79 10.47
N ASP A 17 -2.78 9.61 10.45
CA ASP A 17 -3.01 10.61 9.42
C ASP A 17 -2.51 11.97 9.93
N MET A 18 -1.45 12.48 9.32
CA MET A 18 -0.84 13.74 9.75
C MET A 18 -1.78 14.93 9.58
N LEU A 19 -2.67 14.92 8.57
CA LEU A 19 -3.61 16.02 8.31
C LEU A 19 -4.65 16.14 9.42
N ALA A 20 -5.02 15.04 10.06
CA ALA A 20 -5.96 15.04 11.17
C ALA A 20 -5.46 15.85 12.38
N ASN A 21 -4.14 16.01 12.56
CA ASN A 21 -3.58 16.86 13.63
C ASN A 21 -3.81 18.37 13.38
N PHE A 22 -4.05 18.78 12.13
CA PHE A 22 -4.26 20.18 11.75
C PHE A 22 -5.74 20.58 11.73
N ASP A 23 -6.65 19.63 11.94
CA ASP A 23 -8.10 19.88 12.02
C ASP A 23 -8.50 20.56 13.35
N THR A 24 -7.64 20.46 14.36
CA THR A 24 -7.80 21.16 15.64
C THR A 24 -7.29 22.59 15.59
N ASP A 25 -7.85 23.49 16.41
CA ASP A 25 -7.37 24.87 16.49
C ASP A 25 -5.97 24.93 17.11
N LEU A 26 -4.98 25.22 16.28
CA LEU A 26 -3.57 25.33 16.67
C LEU A 26 -3.22 26.72 17.23
N GLY A 27 -4.19 27.64 17.34
CA GLY A 27 -3.97 28.99 17.88
C GLY A 27 -3.15 29.92 16.96
N VAL A 28 -2.93 29.51 15.71
CA VAL A 28 -2.23 30.28 14.68
C VAL A 28 -3.24 30.90 13.69
N PRO A 29 -3.04 32.17 13.28
CA PRO A 29 -3.94 32.81 12.34
C PRO A 29 -3.94 32.07 10.99
N TYR A 30 -5.13 31.93 10.38
CA TYR A 30 -5.35 31.25 9.10
C TYR A 30 -5.09 29.74 9.07
N SER A 31 -4.88 29.07 10.21
CA SER A 31 -4.60 27.62 10.27
C SER A 31 -5.71 26.78 9.63
N SER A 32 -6.98 27.07 9.95
CA SER A 32 -8.13 26.35 9.38
C SER A 32 -8.22 26.52 7.86
N LEU A 33 -8.05 27.74 7.36
CA LEU A 33 -8.12 28.03 5.92
C LEU A 33 -6.99 27.32 5.15
N LEU A 34 -5.78 27.27 5.69
CA LEU A 34 -4.67 26.53 5.08
C LEU A 34 -4.91 25.02 5.13
N ASN A 35 -5.43 24.49 6.24
CA ASN A 35 -5.81 23.09 6.37
C ASN A 35 -6.85 22.69 5.32
N ASP A 36 -7.91 23.49 5.16
CA ASP A 36 -8.96 23.25 4.15
C ASP A 36 -8.39 23.22 2.73
N ILE A 37 -7.51 24.16 2.37
CA ILE A 37 -6.86 24.19 1.05
C ILE A 37 -6.04 22.92 0.83
N VAL A 38 -5.23 22.51 1.80
CA VAL A 38 -4.39 21.31 1.69
C VAL A 38 -5.26 20.06 1.59
N CYS A 39 -6.32 19.96 2.40
CA CYS A 39 -7.24 18.83 2.40
C CYS A 39 -7.98 18.71 1.06
N ILE A 40 -8.53 19.80 0.53
CA ILE A 40 -9.21 19.82 -0.78
C ILE A 40 -8.23 19.47 -1.90
N SER A 41 -7.03 20.05 -1.88
CA SER A 41 -5.97 19.74 -2.85
C SER A 41 -5.60 18.25 -2.84
N TYR A 42 -5.48 17.67 -1.65
CA TYR A 42 -5.21 16.26 -1.46
C TYR A 42 -6.36 15.37 -1.94
N ALA A 43 -7.62 15.73 -1.64
CA ALA A 43 -8.78 15.00 -2.12
C ALA A 43 -8.86 14.99 -3.66
N LEU A 44 -8.63 16.14 -4.30
CA LEU A 44 -8.56 16.25 -5.76
C LEU A 44 -7.40 15.42 -6.34
N HIS A 45 -6.24 15.45 -5.70
CA HIS A 45 -5.10 14.63 -6.11
C HIS A 45 -5.43 13.14 -6.04
N LEU A 46 -6.02 12.66 -4.96
CA LEU A 46 -6.43 11.27 -4.80
C LEU A 46 -7.47 10.84 -5.84
N MET A 47 -8.44 11.69 -6.16
CA MET A 47 -9.43 11.41 -7.22
C MET A 47 -8.76 11.18 -8.58
N LEU A 48 -7.75 11.99 -8.92
CA LEU A 48 -7.02 11.85 -10.18
C LEU A 48 -6.12 10.61 -10.19
N VAL A 49 -5.31 10.44 -9.14
CA VAL A 49 -4.36 9.34 -9.01
C VAL A 49 -5.08 7.99 -8.98
N PHE A 50 -6.24 7.92 -8.33
CA PHE A 50 -7.07 6.72 -8.32
C PHE A 50 -7.35 6.26 -9.75
N HIS A 51 -7.80 7.15 -10.63
CA HIS A 51 -8.10 6.79 -12.01
C HIS A 51 -6.86 6.30 -12.78
N VAL A 52 -5.73 6.98 -12.60
CA VAL A 52 -4.46 6.66 -13.28
C VAL A 52 -3.96 5.27 -12.90
N ILE A 53 -4.04 4.87 -11.63
CA ILE A 53 -3.56 3.57 -11.15
C ILE A 53 -4.58 2.46 -11.43
N PHE A 54 -5.87 2.78 -11.33
CA PHE A 54 -6.95 1.80 -11.46
C PHE A 54 -7.09 1.27 -12.90
N HIS A 55 -6.78 2.11 -13.90
CA HIS A 55 -6.81 1.72 -15.30
C HIS A 55 -5.89 0.53 -15.64
N PRO A 56 -4.55 0.58 -15.41
CA PRO A 56 -3.67 -0.56 -15.65
C PRO A 56 -3.95 -1.73 -14.70
N LEU A 57 -4.38 -1.49 -13.46
CA LEU A 57 -4.75 -2.55 -12.52
C LEU A 57 -5.87 -3.43 -13.08
N ARG A 58 -6.93 -2.82 -13.60
CA ARG A 58 -8.04 -3.54 -14.25
C ARG A 58 -7.57 -4.36 -15.45
N LEU A 59 -6.72 -3.78 -16.30
CA LEU A 59 -6.22 -4.46 -17.50
C LEU A 59 -5.34 -5.66 -17.14
N ASN A 60 -4.41 -5.50 -16.19
CA ASN A 60 -3.55 -6.59 -15.72
C ASN A 60 -4.36 -7.69 -15.02
N LEU A 61 -5.35 -7.32 -14.19
CA LEU A 61 -6.21 -8.29 -13.52
C LEU A 61 -7.10 -9.05 -14.52
N GLY A 62 -7.65 -8.36 -15.52
CA GLY A 62 -8.41 -8.99 -16.60
C GLY A 62 -7.57 -9.99 -17.39
N GLY A 63 -6.34 -9.63 -17.76
CA GLY A 63 -5.41 -10.54 -18.45
C GLY A 63 -4.94 -11.71 -17.59
N LEU A 64 -4.78 -11.50 -16.27
CA LEU A 64 -4.39 -12.55 -15.32
C LEU A 64 -5.52 -13.57 -15.10
N LEU A 65 -6.76 -13.12 -14.92
CA LEU A 65 -7.91 -13.99 -14.65
C LEU A 65 -8.45 -14.66 -15.92
N PHE A 66 -8.32 -14.00 -17.08
CA PHE A 66 -8.87 -14.48 -18.34
C PHE A 66 -7.82 -14.44 -19.47
N PRO A 67 -6.78 -15.29 -19.42
CA PRO A 67 -5.65 -15.23 -20.34
C PRO A 67 -5.98 -15.56 -21.81
N SER A 68 -7.12 -16.22 -22.08
CA SER A 68 -7.61 -16.53 -23.45
C SER A 68 -8.91 -15.81 -23.81
N ALA A 69 -9.34 -14.83 -23.03
CA ALA A 69 -10.56 -14.08 -23.33
C ALA A 69 -10.38 -13.03 -24.43
N THR A 70 -11.50 -12.68 -25.05
CA THR A 70 -11.64 -11.48 -25.90
C THR A 70 -11.21 -10.22 -25.14
N PRO A 71 -10.73 -9.18 -25.85
CA PRO A 71 -10.30 -7.93 -25.22
C PRO A 71 -11.37 -7.39 -24.29
N LEU A 72 -10.96 -6.99 -23.07
CA LEU A 72 -11.86 -6.54 -22.00
C LEU A 72 -12.76 -5.35 -22.39
N VAL A 73 -12.39 -4.63 -23.46
CA VAL A 73 -13.16 -3.51 -24.05
C VAL A 73 -14.41 -3.99 -24.80
N SER A 74 -14.42 -5.25 -25.24
CA SER A 74 -15.51 -5.84 -26.03
C SER A 74 -16.59 -6.53 -25.19
N ASP A 75 -16.31 -6.80 -23.92
CA ASP A 75 -17.16 -7.62 -23.04
C ASP A 75 -17.58 -6.78 -21.81
N ASN A 76 -18.75 -6.14 -21.91
CA ASN A 76 -19.29 -5.24 -20.89
C ASN A 76 -19.59 -5.96 -19.57
N ASP A 77 -19.97 -7.24 -19.60
CA ASP A 77 -20.33 -7.99 -18.40
C ASP A 77 -19.08 -8.32 -17.58
N ARG A 78 -18.01 -8.78 -18.25
CA ARG A 78 -16.71 -9.02 -17.60
C ARG A 78 -16.08 -7.74 -17.09
N PHE A 79 -16.18 -6.68 -17.88
CA PHE A 79 -15.73 -5.35 -17.47
C PHE A 79 -16.42 -4.90 -16.19
N SER A 80 -17.76 -4.99 -16.15
CA SER A 80 -18.56 -4.60 -14.99
C SER A 80 -18.19 -5.44 -13.76
N LEU A 81 -18.09 -6.77 -13.91
CA LEU A 81 -17.74 -7.68 -12.82
C LEU A 81 -16.38 -7.32 -12.19
N ILE A 82 -15.34 -7.10 -12.99
CA ILE A 82 -14.00 -6.75 -12.49
C ILE A 82 -14.03 -5.41 -11.74
N ILE A 83 -14.75 -4.41 -12.27
CA ILE A 83 -14.89 -3.12 -11.61
C ILE A 83 -15.64 -3.26 -10.30
N THR A 84 -16.81 -3.89 -10.30
CA THR A 84 -17.61 -4.10 -9.10
C THR A 84 -16.82 -4.86 -8.04
N ALA A 85 -16.10 -5.92 -8.41
CA ALA A 85 -15.27 -6.68 -7.50
C ALA A 85 -14.15 -5.83 -6.90
N LEU A 86 -13.43 -5.05 -7.73
CA LEU A 86 -12.31 -4.24 -7.28
C LEU A 86 -12.74 -3.07 -6.41
N ILE A 87 -13.84 -2.37 -6.77
CA ILE A 87 -14.42 -1.31 -5.93
C ILE A 87 -14.97 -1.89 -4.63
N SER A 88 -15.65 -3.04 -4.67
CA SER A 88 -16.14 -3.71 -3.46
C SER A 88 -15.01 -4.09 -2.52
N LEU A 89 -13.88 -4.57 -3.05
CA LEU A 89 -12.70 -4.92 -2.25
C LEU A 89 -12.09 -3.68 -1.57
N ILE A 90 -11.93 -2.59 -2.32
CA ILE A 90 -11.39 -1.32 -1.79
C ILE A 90 -12.32 -0.74 -0.75
N PHE A 91 -13.63 -0.73 -1.01
CA PHE A 91 -14.64 -0.27 -0.07
C PHE A 91 -14.63 -1.07 1.23
N LEU A 92 -14.57 -2.41 1.13
CA LEU A 92 -14.53 -3.28 2.29
C LEU A 92 -13.25 -3.07 3.10
N GLY A 93 -12.10 -2.93 2.43
CA GLY A 93 -10.82 -2.62 3.06
C GLY A 93 -10.85 -1.29 3.82
N ALA A 94 -11.41 -0.24 3.21
CA ALA A 94 -11.53 1.08 3.83
C ALA A 94 -12.44 1.07 5.08
N ASN A 95 -13.49 0.25 5.10
CA ASN A 95 -14.37 0.12 6.26
C ASN A 95 -13.72 -0.66 7.42
N PHE A 96 -12.94 -1.70 7.13
CA PHE A 96 -12.33 -2.53 8.17
C PHE A 96 -11.00 -2.00 8.69
N ILE A 97 -10.26 -1.24 7.88
CA ILE A 97 -8.96 -0.69 8.22
C ILE A 97 -9.04 0.84 8.11
N PRO A 98 -9.60 1.53 9.12
CA PRO A 98 -9.72 2.99 9.11
C PRO A 98 -8.36 3.71 9.24
N ASN A 99 -7.30 2.94 9.51
CA ASN A 99 -5.96 3.45 9.72
C ASN A 99 -5.10 3.35 8.44
N ILE A 100 -4.84 4.49 7.82
CA ILE A 100 -4.08 4.57 6.56
C ILE A 100 -2.64 4.08 6.76
N TRP A 101 -2.02 4.35 7.91
CA TRP A 101 -0.66 3.92 8.20
C TRP A 101 -0.51 2.40 8.18
N VAL A 102 -1.44 1.68 8.79
CA VAL A 102 -1.45 0.20 8.78
C VAL A 102 -1.59 -0.35 7.36
N ALA A 103 -2.47 0.24 6.54
CA ALA A 103 -2.66 -0.17 5.16
C ALA A 103 -1.39 0.02 4.32
N PHE A 104 -0.69 1.16 4.48
CA PHE A 104 0.56 1.44 3.80
C PHE A 104 1.71 0.58 4.28
N GLN A 105 1.83 0.35 5.59
CA GLN A 105 2.89 -0.49 6.14
C GLN A 105 2.77 -1.92 5.62
N PHE A 106 1.57 -2.51 5.70
CA PHE A 106 1.32 -3.86 5.23
C PHE A 106 1.52 -4.01 3.71
N THR A 107 0.89 -3.13 2.92
CA THR A 107 0.95 -3.21 1.46
C THR A 107 2.34 -2.84 0.93
N GLY A 108 2.95 -1.81 1.51
CA GLY A 108 4.28 -1.33 1.16
C GLY A 108 5.37 -2.34 1.47
N ALA A 109 5.36 -2.93 2.68
CA ALA A 109 6.33 -3.96 3.08
C ALA A 109 6.21 -5.19 2.17
N THR A 110 4.99 -5.68 1.93
CA THR A 110 4.76 -6.86 1.10
C THR A 110 5.16 -6.60 -0.36
N SER A 111 4.78 -5.45 -0.93
CA SER A 111 5.13 -5.10 -2.30
C SER A 111 6.65 -4.92 -2.49
N ALA A 112 7.30 -4.24 -1.55
CA ALA A 112 8.75 -4.05 -1.56
C ALA A 112 9.51 -5.39 -1.44
N ALA A 113 9.05 -6.29 -0.57
CA ALA A 113 9.61 -7.63 -0.44
C ALA A 113 9.47 -8.44 -1.74
N CYS A 114 8.26 -8.49 -2.28
CA CYS A 114 7.95 -9.27 -3.48
C CYS A 114 8.67 -8.74 -4.72
N LEU A 115 8.52 -7.45 -5.02
CA LEU A 115 9.05 -6.86 -6.24
C LEU A 115 10.53 -6.50 -6.13
N GLY A 116 10.96 -5.95 -4.99
CA GLY A 116 12.31 -5.43 -4.80
C GLY A 116 13.35 -6.49 -4.49
N PHE A 117 12.98 -7.56 -3.78
CA PHE A 117 13.92 -8.61 -3.37
C PHE A 117 13.65 -9.94 -4.04
N ILE A 118 12.44 -10.49 -3.88
CA ILE A 118 12.13 -11.86 -4.33
C ILE A 118 12.15 -11.95 -5.85
N PHE A 119 11.46 -11.04 -6.55
CA PHE A 119 11.38 -11.06 -8.02
C PHE A 119 12.74 -10.78 -8.67
N LEU A 120 13.48 -9.77 -8.19
CA LEU A 120 14.83 -9.47 -8.69
C LEU A 120 15.79 -10.65 -8.48
N ALA A 121 15.78 -11.27 -7.30
CA ALA A 121 16.62 -12.44 -7.02
C ALA A 121 16.21 -13.65 -7.87
N ALA A 122 14.92 -13.85 -8.12
CA ALA A 122 14.42 -14.92 -8.98
C ALA A 122 14.86 -14.73 -10.44
N ILE A 123 14.84 -13.50 -10.96
CA ILE A 123 15.37 -13.19 -12.30
C ILE A 123 16.88 -13.46 -12.35
N ALA A 124 17.64 -13.00 -11.36
CA ALA A 124 19.07 -13.23 -11.28
C ALA A 124 19.44 -14.72 -11.22
N LEU A 125 18.59 -15.55 -10.58
CA LEU A 125 18.75 -17.00 -10.54
C LEU A 125 18.37 -17.70 -11.85
N ARG A 126 17.43 -17.13 -12.62
CA ARG A 126 16.93 -17.68 -13.89
C ARG A 126 17.88 -17.44 -15.06
N ASP A 127 18.84 -16.53 -14.95
CA ASP A 127 19.73 -16.16 -16.05
C ASP A 127 20.52 -17.39 -16.58
N PRO A 128 20.29 -17.83 -17.84
CA PRO A 128 20.98 -18.97 -18.41
C PRO A 128 22.45 -18.68 -18.76
N HIS A 129 22.88 -17.41 -18.79
CA HIS A 129 24.24 -17.02 -19.19
C HIS A 129 25.27 -17.05 -18.03
N PHE A 130 25.11 -18.02 -17.12
CA PHE A 130 25.72 -18.13 -15.80
C PHE A 130 27.27 -17.96 -15.73
N ALA A 131 27.74 -16.71 -15.75
CA ALA A 131 29.09 -16.31 -15.29
C ALA A 131 29.12 -16.03 -13.78
N ALA A 132 28.01 -16.24 -13.08
CA ALA A 132 27.92 -16.06 -11.63
C ALA A 132 28.54 -17.28 -10.91
N ALA A 133 29.35 -17.05 -9.90
CA ALA A 133 29.99 -18.12 -9.14
C ALA A 133 28.94 -18.88 -8.31
N LYS A 134 29.24 -20.13 -7.89
CA LYS A 134 28.38 -20.85 -6.92
C LYS A 134 28.05 -20.02 -5.67
N LYS A 135 28.93 -19.08 -5.31
CA LYS A 135 28.76 -18.13 -4.20
C LYS A 135 27.60 -17.15 -4.42
N ASP A 136 27.41 -16.69 -5.64
CA ASP A 136 26.37 -15.70 -5.97
C ASP A 136 24.99 -16.35 -5.92
N LYS A 137 24.86 -17.61 -6.35
CA LYS A 137 23.62 -18.40 -6.17
C LYS A 137 23.19 -18.46 -4.70
N VAL A 138 24.15 -18.74 -3.80
CA VAL A 138 23.87 -18.80 -2.36
C VAL A 138 23.41 -17.44 -1.84
N MET A 139 24.00 -16.35 -2.31
CA MET A 139 23.58 -15.00 -1.93
C MET A 139 22.14 -14.68 -2.37
N TYR A 140 21.74 -15.01 -3.61
CA TYR A 140 20.36 -14.78 -4.06
C TYR A 140 19.33 -15.63 -3.31
N VAL A 141 19.65 -16.90 -3.03
CA VAL A 141 18.78 -17.75 -2.20
C VAL A 141 18.65 -17.18 -0.78
N LEU A 142 19.75 -16.67 -0.21
CA LEU A 142 19.73 -16.03 1.10
C LEU A 142 18.91 -14.73 1.11
N VAL A 143 18.97 -13.92 0.06
CA VAL A 143 18.13 -12.72 -0.10
C VAL A 143 16.65 -13.09 -0.14
N ILE A 144 16.26 -14.14 -0.87
CA ILE A 144 14.87 -14.63 -0.90
C ILE A 144 14.44 -15.08 0.50
N PHE A 145 15.27 -15.90 1.18
CA PHE A 145 14.97 -16.37 2.53
C PHE A 145 14.81 -15.22 3.53
N LEU A 146 15.73 -14.26 3.53
CA LEU A 146 15.69 -13.12 4.44
C LEU A 146 14.49 -12.20 4.14
N ALA A 147 14.15 -11.99 2.87
CA ALA A 147 12.98 -11.22 2.48
C ALA A 147 11.68 -11.87 2.95
N LEU A 148 11.54 -13.19 2.81
CA LEU A 148 10.40 -13.94 3.33
C LEU A 148 10.31 -13.85 4.86
N PHE A 149 11.42 -14.09 5.56
CA PHE A 149 11.47 -13.99 7.01
C PHE A 149 11.10 -12.59 7.52
N SER A 150 11.70 -11.56 6.93
CA SER A 150 11.41 -10.16 7.28
C SER A 150 9.95 -9.80 7.01
N SER A 151 9.37 -10.27 5.91
CA SER A 151 7.96 -10.02 5.57
C SER A 151 7.03 -10.70 6.57
N LEU A 152 7.33 -11.93 6.97
CA LEU A 152 6.57 -12.66 7.99
C LEU A 152 6.58 -11.91 9.33
N VAL A 153 7.76 -11.45 9.78
CA VAL A 153 7.89 -10.68 11.03
C VAL A 153 7.13 -9.36 10.94
N ALA A 154 7.22 -8.66 9.81
CA ALA A 154 6.49 -7.40 9.61
C ALA A 154 4.97 -7.61 9.65
N ILE A 155 4.46 -8.58 8.88
CA ILE A 155 3.03 -8.92 8.86
C ILE A 155 2.55 -9.33 10.25
N TYR A 156 3.32 -10.14 10.97
CA TYR A 156 2.98 -10.56 12.33
C TYR A 156 2.91 -9.36 13.29
N SER A 157 3.91 -8.47 13.23
CA SER A 157 3.96 -7.25 14.04
C SER A 157 2.76 -6.35 13.75
N ASP A 158 2.45 -6.12 12.48
CA ASP A 158 1.35 -5.26 12.04
C ASP A 158 -0.01 -5.84 12.43
N ALA A 159 -0.19 -7.16 12.26
CA ALA A 159 -1.39 -7.86 12.71
C ALA A 159 -1.57 -7.77 14.23
N CYS A 160 -0.52 -8.01 15.01
CA CYS A 160 -0.56 -7.86 16.47
C CYS A 160 -0.87 -6.42 16.90
N ALA A 161 -0.33 -5.41 16.20
CA ALA A 161 -0.63 -4.00 16.46
C ALA A 161 -2.10 -3.67 16.18
N LEU A 162 -2.66 -4.20 15.09
CA LEU A 162 -4.07 -4.05 14.74
C LEU A 162 -4.98 -4.71 15.80
N PHE A 163 -4.66 -5.93 16.25
CA PHE A 163 -5.44 -6.63 17.28
C PHE A 163 -5.34 -5.98 18.66
N ARG A 164 -4.16 -5.46 19.07
CA ARG A 164 -4.02 -4.76 20.36
C ARG A 164 -4.73 -3.40 20.41
N ARG A 165 -4.89 -2.72 19.27
CA ARG A 165 -5.62 -1.44 19.19
C ARG A 165 -7.14 -1.56 19.23
N ASN A 166 -7.69 -2.78 19.19
CA ASN A 166 -9.12 -3.06 19.37
C ASN A 166 -9.39 -3.55 20.81
N PRO A 167 -9.44 -2.68 21.84
CA PRO A 167 -10.05 -3.09 23.10
C PRO A 167 -11.54 -3.31 22.84
N SER A 168 -12.04 -4.48 23.24
CA SER A 168 -13.47 -4.79 23.29
C SER A 168 -14.29 -3.59 23.79
N PRO A 169 -15.46 -3.27 23.20
CA PRO A 169 -16.42 -2.41 23.87
C PRO A 169 -16.80 -3.12 25.17
N ARG A 170 -16.29 -2.65 26.31
CA ARG A 170 -16.78 -3.11 27.61
C ARG A 170 -18.19 -2.57 27.75
N ALA A 171 -19.16 -3.50 27.68
CA ALA A 171 -20.51 -3.33 28.19
C ALA A 171 -20.48 -3.17 29.72
#